data_AF-A0A2P6MK63-F1
#
_entry.id   AF-A0A2P6MK63-F1
#
_cell.length_a   1.000
_cell.length_b   1.000
_cell.length_c   1.000
_cell.angle_alpha   90.00
_cell.angle_beta   90.00
_cell.angle_gamma   90.00
#
_symmetry.space_group_name_H-M   'P 1'
#
loop_
_entity.id
_entity.type
_entity.pdbx_description
1 polymer ?
#
loop_
_entity_poly.entity_id
_entity_poly.type
_entity_poly.pdbx_seq_one_letter_code
_entity_poly.pdbx_strand_id
1 'polypeptide(L)' 'MVLGLITFAVTILSLIGMVKEVKRKNFFGAGFAFVTVLVFGWFSVRTLFAVIFTGGGGVVA' A
#
# COMPACT_ATOMS: atom_id res chain seq x y z
N MET A 1 -14.03 -3.76 -3.76
CA MET A 1 -13.71 -2.34 -4.02
C MET A 1 -13.19 -1.62 -2.77
N VAL A 2 -13.90 -1.64 -1.64
CA VAL A 2 -13.52 -0.95 -0.38
C VAL A 2 -12.14 -1.37 0.16
N LEU A 3 -11.81 -2.68 0.18
CA LEU A 3 -10.51 -3.18 0.63
C LEU A 3 -9.32 -2.61 -0.17
N GLY A 4 -9.46 -2.43 -1.48
CA GLY A 4 -8.41 -1.84 -2.32
C GLY A 4 -8.13 -0.38 -2.02
N LEU A 5 -9.20 0.39 -1.79
CA LEU A 5 -9.09 1.81 -1.42
C LEU A 5 -8.46 1.99 -0.04
N ILE A 6 -8.85 1.15 0.94
CA ILE A 6 -8.27 1.19 2.28
C ILE A 6 -6.79 0.82 2.24
N THR A 7 -6.42 -0.25 1.53
CA THR A 7 -5.01 -0.66 1.40
C THR A 7 -4.17 0.36 0.62
N PHE A 8 -4.76 1.07 -0.36
CA PHE A 8 -4.10 2.20 -1.03
C PHE A 8 -3.84 3.37 -0.08
N ALA A 9 -4.84 3.79 0.70
CA ALA A 9 -4.68 4.85 1.69
C ALA A 9 -3.61 4.50 2.73
N VAL A 10 -3.62 3.26 3.23
CA VAL A 10 -2.58 2.73 4.13
C VAL A 10 -1.20 2.75 3.47
N THR A 11 -1.09 2.40 2.20
CA THR A 11 0.19 2.41 1.47
C THR A 11 0.77 3.82 1.35
N ILE A 12 -0.06 4.82 1.04
CA ILE A 12 0.36 6.24 0.97
C ILE A 12 0.83 6.73 2.35
N LEU A 13 0.06 6.43 3.41
CA LEU A 13 0.42 6.79 4.78
C LEU A 13 1.74 6.12 5.20
N SER A 14 1.94 4.86 4.83
CA SER A 14 3.15 4.10 5.16
C SER A 14 4.37 4.60 4.39
N LEU A 15 4.23 5.02 3.13
CA LEU A 15 5.27 5.71 2.36
C LEU A 15 5.74 7.01 3.04
N ILE A 16 4.80 7.81 3.53
CA ILE A 16 5.11 9.05 4.26
C ILE A 16 5.81 8.73 5.59
N GLY A 17 5.36 7.69 6.30
CA GLY A 17 5.99 7.17 7.51
C GLY A 17 7.43 6.73 7.26
N MET A 18 7.66 5.96 6.20
CA MET A 18 8.99 5.47 5.79
C MET A 18 9.97 6.62 5.56
N VAL A 19 9.56 7.66 4.81
CA VAL A 19 10.41 8.85 4.57
C VAL A 19 10.75 9.58 5.87
N LYS A 20 9.80 9.67 6.80
CA LYS A 20 10.04 10.28 8.13
C LYS A 20 10.98 9.42 8.99
N GLU A 21 10.84 8.11 8.97
CA GLU A 21 11.65 7.19 9.78
C GLU A 21 13.09 7.09 9.29
N VAL A 22 13.28 7.11 7.96
CA VAL A 22 14.61 7.23 7.34
C VAL A 22 15.29 8.53 7.77
N LYS A 23 14.56 9.66 7.78
CA LYS A 23 15.10 10.94 8.28
C LYS A 23 15.44 10.92 9.77
N ARG A 24 14.73 10.14 10.58
CA ARG A 24 15.02 9.96 12.03
C ARG A 24 16.12 8.93 12.30
N LYS A 25 16.76 8.36 11.26
CA LYS A 25 17.73 7.24 11.35
C LYS A 25 17.20 6.03 12.13
N ASN A 26 15.87 5.87 12.19
CA ASN A 26 15.26 4.74 12.88
C ASN A 26 15.15 3.57 11.89
N PHE A 27 16.21 2.76 11.81
CA PHE A 27 16.30 1.62 10.89
C PHE A 27 15.20 0.57 11.12
N PHE A 28 14.76 0.36 12.37
CA PHE A 28 13.68 -0.56 12.68
C PHE A 28 12.32 -0.06 12.18
N GLY A 29 12.03 1.22 12.38
CA GLY A 29 10.82 1.86 11.86
C GLY A 29 10.80 1.87 10.34
N ALA A 30 11.90 2.29 9.71
CA ALA A 30 12.04 2.29 8.26
C ALA A 30 11.88 0.88 7.65
N GLY A 31 12.42 -0.15 8.30
CA GLY A 31 12.24 -1.54 7.88
C GLY A 31 10.78 -2.01 7.99
N PHE A 32 10.09 -1.69 9.10
CA PHE A 32 8.68 -2.01 9.28
C PHE A 32 7.78 -1.29 8.26
N ALA A 33 8.03 0.00 8.02
CA ALA A 33 7.32 0.77 7.01
C ALA A 33 7.60 0.24 5.60
N PHE A 34 8.83 -0.20 5.31
CA PHE A 34 9.16 -0.83 4.03
C PHE A 34 8.39 -2.14 3.80
N VAL A 35 8.32 -3.02 4.81
CA VAL A 35 7.52 -4.25 4.74
C VAL A 35 6.03 -3.94 4.59
N THR A 36 5.54 -2.92 5.30
CA THR A 36 4.15 -2.46 5.21
C THR A 36 3.83 -1.94 3.80
N VAL A 37 4.69 -1.12 3.20
CA VAL A 37 4.55 -0.66 1.81
C VAL A 37 4.61 -1.83 0.82
N LEU A 38 5.47 -2.83 1.04
CA LEU A 38 5.53 -4.02 0.17
C LEU A 38 4.23 -4.82 0.21
N VAL A 39 3.73 -5.15 1.41
CA VAL A 39 2.53 -5.97 1.58
C VAL A 39 1.29 -5.19 1.10
N PHE A 40 1.03 -4.02 1.68
CA PHE A 40 -0.17 -3.24 1.37
C PHE A 40 -0.12 -2.62 -0.03
N GLY A 41 1.07 -2.24 -0.51
CA GLY A 41 1.27 -1.76 -1.87
C GLY A 41 0.99 -2.85 -2.90
N TRP A 42 1.40 -4.10 -2.66
CA TRP A 42 1.07 -5.21 -3.55
C TRP A 42 -0.44 -5.45 -3.67
N PHE A 43 -1.16 -5.45 -2.54
CA PHE A 43 -2.62 -5.54 -2.53
C PHE A 43 -3.29 -4.35 -3.23
N SER A 44 -2.75 -3.15 -3.03
CA SER A 44 -3.24 -1.94 -3.66
C SER A 44 -3.05 -1.96 -5.18
N VAL A 45 -1.88 -2.35 -5.67
CA VAL A 45 -1.57 -2.41 -7.11
C VAL A 45 -2.44 -3.45 -7.80
N ARG A 46 -2.59 -4.65 -7.22
CA ARG A 46 -3.48 -5.70 -7.74
C ARG A 46 -4.93 -5.21 -7.84
N THR A 47 -5.39 -4.46 -6.84
CA THR A 47 -6.76 -3.92 -6.86
C THR A 47 -6.92 -2.80 -7.88
N LEU A 48 -5.94 -1.90 -7.99
CA LEU A 48 -5.95 -0.81 -8.97
C LEU A 48 -5.90 -1.36 -10.41
N PHE A 49 -5.08 -2.39 -10.62
CA PHE A 49 -4.97 -3.08 -11.91
C PHE A 49 -6.30 -3.76 -12.28
N ALA A 50 -6.95 -4.45 -11.34
CA ALA A 50 -8.27 -5.03 -11.56
C ALA A 50 -9.34 -3.96 -11.87
N VAL A 51 -9.31 -2.82 -11.20
CA VAL A 51 -10.25 -1.71 -11.47
C VAL A 51 -10.04 -1.13 -12.87
N ILE A 52 -8.79 -0.92 -13.29
CA ILE A 52 -8.46 -0.28 -14.57
C ILE A 52 -8.65 -1.23 -15.76
N PHE A 53 -8.18 -2.48 -15.65
CA PHE A 53 -8.14 -3.42 -16.78
C PHE A 53 -9.37 -4.33 -16.87
N THR A 54 -10.09 -4.57 -15.76
CA THR A 54 -11.29 -5.44 -15.75
C THR A 54 -12.59 -4.62 -15.81
N GLY A 55 -12.51 -3.28 -15.87
CA GLY A 55 -13.66 -2.41 -16.21
C GLY A 55 -14.86 -2.44 -15.26
N GLY A 56 -14.73 -3.04 -14.08
CA GLY A 56 -15.87 -3.25 -13.21
C GLY A 56 -15.45 -3.74 -11.84
N GLY A 57 -15.90 -3.01 -10.83
CA GLY A 57 -15.65 -3.31 -9.45
C GLY A 57 -16.16 -4.66 -9.00
N GLY A 58 -15.23 -5.56 -8.71
CA GLY A 58 -15.59 -6.83 -8.14
C GLY A 58 -14.34 -7.66 -8.07
N VAL A 59 -14.02 -8.10 -6.86
CA VAL A 59 -13.29 -9.35 -6.65
C VAL A 59 -13.62 -10.33 -7.78
N VAL A 60 -12.61 -10.74 -8.54
CA VAL A 60 -12.67 -12.03 -9.23
C VAL A 60 -12.76 -13.08 -8.13
N ALA A 61 -13.99 -13.45 -7.82
CA ALA A 61 -14.36 -14.70 -7.21
C ALA A 61 -14.96 -15.56 -8.32
#